data_AF-A0A1I2STM4-F1
#
_entry.id   AF-A0A1I2STM4-F1
#
_cell.length_a   1.000
_cell.length_b   1.000
_cell.length_c   1.000
_cell.angle_alpha   90.00
_cell.angle_beta   90.00
_cell.angle_gamma   90.00
#
_symmetry.space_group_name_H-M   'P 1'
#
loop_
_entity.id
_entity.type
_entity.pdbx_description
1 polymer ?
#
loop_
_entity_poly.entity_id
_entity_poly.type
_entity_poly.pdbx_seq_one_letter_code
_entity_poly.pdbx_strand_id
1 'polypeptide(L)'
;MQKVFTSWILGLMMVALMVSCTESEDMDPDDPQISNDLDFEFTLSGDESSYSMLIDGEEVENYAEILNSLNTDKSISINFWGPGNDFDFSGISWIPLGTGTYETGHNLGPGNGTEGNDLFMVAFVKKDNEKHFAYSSHAYGYLEDERIPGSSCTVEIITFEGGQTTYEFMNGTYSLFIGIVEGKFAGTFKTKEGKEVKVTNGQFRIVRELPPGATVID
;
A
#
# COMPACT_ATOMS: atom_id res chain seq x y z
N MET A 1 1.25 54.42 -35.23
CA MET A 1 2.11 53.46 -34.50
C MET A 1 1.29 52.70 -33.48
N GLN A 2 0.41 51.78 -33.92
CA GLN A 2 -0.49 51.08 -32.98
C GLN A 2 -1.02 49.74 -33.52
N LYS A 3 -0.28 49.08 -34.42
CA LYS A 3 -0.69 47.79 -35.01
C LYS A 3 0.39 46.69 -35.02
N VAL A 4 1.53 46.94 -34.37
CA VAL A 4 2.66 45.97 -34.37
C VAL A 4 2.81 45.27 -33.00
N PHE A 5 2.15 45.75 -31.95
CA PHE A 5 2.31 45.21 -30.59
C PHE A 5 1.38 44.05 -30.23
N THR A 6 0.27 43.85 -30.95
CA THR A 6 -0.72 42.82 -30.61
C THR A 6 -0.47 41.45 -31.25
N SER A 7 0.52 41.33 -32.15
CA SER A 7 0.82 40.04 -32.80
C SER A 7 1.85 39.18 -32.08
N TRP A 8 2.55 39.74 -31.09
CA TRP A 8 3.56 39.02 -30.31
C TRP A 8 2.98 38.33 -29.06
N ILE A 9 1.87 38.83 -28.54
CA ILE A 9 1.21 38.28 -27.36
C ILE A 9 0.43 36.99 -27.71
N LEU A 10 -0.06 36.85 -28.94
CA LEU A 10 -0.78 35.64 -29.37
C LEU A 10 0.16 34.46 -29.69
N GLY A 11 1.41 34.72 -30.09
CA GLY A 11 2.40 33.67 -30.36
C GLY A 11 2.99 33.05 -29.08
N LEU A 12 3.06 33.82 -27.99
CA LEU A 12 3.57 33.36 -26.69
C LEU A 12 2.56 32.49 -25.92
N MET A 13 1.26 32.62 -26.20
CA MET A 13 0.22 31.81 -25.55
C MET A 13 0.09 30.39 -26.12
N MET A 14 0.48 30.14 -27.38
CA MET A 14 0.43 28.79 -27.96
C MET A 14 1.65 27.92 -27.65
N VAL A 15 2.78 28.50 -27.25
CA VAL A 15 3.97 27.74 -26.83
C VAL A 15 3.87 27.32 -25.36
N ALA A 16 3.14 28.07 -24.53
CA ALA A 16 2.93 27.74 -23.11
C ALA A 16 1.94 26.59 -22.86
N LEU A 17 1.22 26.12 -23.89
CA LEU A 17 0.24 25.04 -23.78
C LEU A 17 0.75 23.67 -24.26
N MET A 18 2.04 23.55 -24.65
CA MET A 18 2.60 22.30 -25.16
C MET A 18 3.74 21.71 -24.31
N VAL A 19 3.98 22.23 -23.10
CA VAL A 19 5.00 21.68 -22.19
C VAL A 19 4.43 21.58 -20.78
N SER A 20 3.41 20.75 -20.62
CA SER A 20 3.03 20.17 -19.33
C SER A 20 2.60 18.72 -19.52
N CYS A 21 3.32 18.00 -20.38
CA CYS A 21 3.61 16.60 -20.09
C CYS A 21 4.87 16.69 -19.22
N THR A 22 4.72 16.60 -17.90
CA THR A 22 5.83 16.15 -17.08
C THR A 22 6.20 14.78 -17.63
N GLU A 23 7.30 14.72 -18.40
CA GLU A 23 8.04 13.47 -18.56
C GLU A 23 8.35 13.04 -17.14
N SER A 24 7.60 12.04 -16.65
CA SER A 24 8.02 11.27 -15.50
C SER A 24 9.33 10.64 -15.95
N GLU A 25 10.46 11.22 -15.58
CA GLU A 25 11.74 10.55 -15.70
C GLU A 25 11.53 9.15 -15.11
N ASP A 26 11.79 8.12 -15.90
CA ASP A 26 11.70 6.72 -15.48
C ASP A 26 12.71 6.54 -14.34
N MET A 27 12.24 6.73 -13.11
CA MET A 27 13.04 6.55 -11.92
C MET A 27 13.35 5.07 -11.76
N ASP A 28 14.64 4.79 -11.57
CA ASP A 28 15.11 3.46 -11.21
C ASP A 28 14.35 3.01 -9.94
N PRO A 29 13.74 1.82 -9.91
CA PRO A 29 13.10 1.31 -8.70
C PRO A 29 14.06 1.21 -7.49
N ASP A 30 15.37 1.28 -7.71
CA ASP A 30 16.40 1.32 -6.66
C ASP A 30 16.97 2.75 -6.39
N ASP A 31 16.46 3.81 -7.03
CA ASP A 31 16.84 5.20 -6.72
C ASP A 31 16.45 5.58 -5.27
N PRO A 32 17.09 6.59 -4.63
CA PRO A 32 16.78 6.98 -3.27
C PRO A 32 15.29 7.30 -3.14
N GLN A 33 14.65 6.38 -2.43
CA GLN A 33 13.24 6.28 -2.07
C GLN A 33 12.53 7.63 -1.94
N ILE A 34 11.60 7.90 -2.86
CA ILE A 34 10.64 8.99 -2.72
C ILE A 34 9.75 8.63 -1.54
N SER A 35 10.01 9.23 -0.39
CA SER A 35 9.10 9.17 0.73
C SER A 35 7.84 9.94 0.38
N ASN A 36 6.70 9.24 0.35
CA ASN A 36 5.41 9.85 0.09
C ASN A 36 4.96 10.64 1.32
N ASP A 37 4.28 11.76 1.10
CA ASP A 37 3.82 12.62 2.18
C ASP A 37 2.72 11.93 2.99
N LEU A 38 2.93 11.85 4.31
CA LEU A 38 1.99 11.32 5.30
C LEU A 38 1.51 12.41 6.29
N ASP A 39 1.66 13.69 5.92
CA ASP A 39 1.20 14.85 6.70
C ASP A 39 -0.33 15.03 6.64
N PHE A 40 -1.03 14.07 7.24
CA PHE A 40 -2.47 14.13 7.49
C PHE A 40 -2.80 13.51 8.84
N GLU A 41 -3.91 13.93 9.45
CA GLU A 41 -4.35 13.38 10.74
C GLU A 41 -4.91 11.95 10.57
N PHE A 42 -4.62 11.06 11.52
CA PHE A 42 -5.27 9.76 11.60
C PHE A 42 -6.64 9.92 12.26
N THR A 43 -7.70 9.44 11.62
CA THR A 43 -9.09 9.69 12.08
C THR A 43 -9.90 8.42 12.35
N LEU A 44 -9.42 7.24 11.95
CA LEU A 44 -10.13 5.99 12.22
C LEU A 44 -10.16 5.68 13.71
N SER A 45 -11.34 5.28 14.22
CA SER A 45 -11.56 4.96 15.62
C SER A 45 -12.66 3.91 15.77
N GLY A 46 -12.80 3.34 16.98
CA GLY A 46 -13.81 2.33 17.30
C GLY A 46 -13.24 0.90 17.40
N ASP A 47 -14.13 -0.07 17.49
CA ASP A 47 -13.77 -1.47 17.78
C ASP A 47 -13.76 -2.36 16.52
N GLU A 48 -14.08 -1.80 15.35
CA GLU A 48 -14.17 -2.53 14.10
C GLU A 48 -12.96 -2.28 13.20
N SER A 49 -12.58 -3.30 12.42
CA SER A 49 -11.51 -3.17 11.43
C SER A 49 -12.01 -2.45 10.18
N SER A 50 -11.28 -1.44 9.72
CA SER A 50 -11.66 -0.60 8.59
C SER A 50 -10.44 0.06 7.93
N TYR A 51 -10.63 0.54 6.71
CA TYR A 51 -9.72 1.47 6.04
C TYR A 51 -10.53 2.56 5.33
N SER A 52 -9.86 3.69 5.06
CA SER A 52 -10.28 4.69 4.08
C SER A 52 -9.05 5.15 3.29
N MET A 53 -9.21 5.43 2.01
CA MET A 53 -8.16 6.00 1.16
C MET A 53 -8.76 6.82 0.02
N LEU A 54 -8.01 7.81 -0.49
CA LEU A 54 -8.35 8.54 -1.71
C LEU A 54 -7.53 8.00 -2.88
N ILE A 55 -8.17 7.29 -3.82
CA ILE A 55 -7.55 6.86 -5.09
C ILE A 55 -7.89 7.90 -6.15
N ASP A 56 -6.88 8.62 -6.65
CA ASP A 56 -7.05 9.73 -7.61
C ASP A 56 -8.11 10.76 -7.16
N GLY A 57 -8.23 10.96 -5.85
CA GLY A 57 -9.20 11.86 -5.22
C GLY A 57 -10.59 11.27 -5.00
N GLU A 58 -10.87 10.04 -5.43
CA GLU A 58 -12.09 9.30 -5.11
C GLU A 58 -11.91 8.54 -3.80
N GLU A 59 -12.79 8.80 -2.82
CA GLU A 59 -12.77 8.11 -1.54
C GLU A 59 -13.30 6.68 -1.66
N VAL A 60 -12.57 5.73 -1.09
CA VAL A 60 -12.97 4.35 -0.91
C VAL A 60 -12.72 3.94 0.53
N GLU A 61 -13.76 3.42 1.17
CA GLU A 61 -13.72 2.90 2.53
C GLU A 61 -14.35 1.50 2.57
N ASN A 62 -13.79 0.62 3.40
CA ASN A 62 -14.37 -0.69 3.68
C ASN A 62 -13.64 -1.38 4.85
N TYR A 63 -13.86 -2.68 5.01
CA TYR A 63 -13.17 -3.57 5.93
C TYR A 63 -11.70 -3.82 5.52
N ALA A 64 -10.84 -3.83 6.54
CA ALA A 64 -9.43 -4.19 6.44
C ALA A 64 -9.13 -5.42 7.32
N GLU A 65 -8.16 -6.24 6.92
CA GLU A 65 -7.73 -7.37 7.74
C GLU A 65 -6.26 -7.75 7.56
N ILE A 66 -5.71 -8.39 8.58
CA ILE A 66 -4.41 -9.05 8.49
C ILE A 66 -4.60 -10.45 7.89
N LEU A 67 -3.89 -10.70 6.80
CA LEU A 67 -3.80 -12.01 6.17
C LEU A 67 -2.83 -12.91 6.93
N ASN A 68 -3.13 -14.21 6.92
CA ASN A 68 -2.17 -15.20 7.41
C ASN A 68 -0.99 -15.33 6.45
N SER A 69 0.16 -15.60 7.03
CA SER A 69 1.43 -15.71 6.33
C SER A 69 2.26 -16.83 6.93
N LEU A 70 3.23 -17.35 6.17
CA LEU A 70 4.27 -18.24 6.66
C LEU A 70 5.45 -17.48 7.30
N ASN A 71 5.43 -16.15 7.25
CA ASN A 71 6.51 -15.25 7.67
C ASN A 71 6.08 -14.35 8.84
N THR A 72 5.35 -14.92 9.80
CA THR A 72 4.71 -14.21 10.92
C THR A 72 5.68 -13.62 11.94
N ASP A 73 6.92 -14.11 11.96
CA ASP A 73 8.02 -13.62 12.79
C ASP A 73 8.73 -12.40 12.18
N LYS A 74 8.41 -12.06 10.92
CA LYS A 74 9.05 -10.99 10.17
C LYS A 74 8.12 -9.86 9.79
N SER A 75 6.86 -10.19 9.50
CA SER A 75 5.95 -9.23 8.89
C SER A 75 4.48 -9.55 9.09
N ILE A 76 3.65 -8.53 8.86
CA ILE A 76 2.21 -8.68 8.60
C ILE A 76 1.92 -8.33 7.14
N SER A 77 0.82 -8.88 6.62
CA SER A 77 0.25 -8.47 5.33
C SER A 77 -1.18 -8.04 5.55
N ILE A 78 -1.55 -6.90 4.99
CA ILE A 78 -2.87 -6.28 5.13
C ILE A 78 -3.62 -6.40 3.81
N ASN A 79 -4.89 -6.74 3.92
CA ASN A 79 -5.83 -6.80 2.83
C ASN A 79 -6.96 -5.78 3.04
N PHE A 80 -7.38 -5.15 1.95
CA PHE A 80 -8.43 -4.15 1.91
C PHE A 80 -9.52 -4.61 0.95
N TRP A 81 -10.74 -4.71 1.46
CA TRP A 81 -11.89 -5.15 0.68
C TRP A 81 -12.46 -4.02 -0.17
N GLY A 82 -12.84 -4.28 -1.42
CA GLY A 82 -13.40 -3.29 -2.33
C GLY A 82 -14.93 -3.23 -2.29
N PRO A 83 -15.52 -2.27 -3.02
CA PRO A 83 -16.96 -2.21 -3.23
C PRO A 83 -17.52 -3.54 -3.74
N GLY A 84 -18.68 -3.95 -3.22
CA GLY A 84 -19.30 -5.22 -3.60
C GLY A 84 -18.59 -6.47 -3.06
N ASN A 85 -17.80 -6.33 -2.00
CA ASN A 85 -17.03 -7.40 -1.35
C ASN A 85 -15.93 -8.02 -2.23
N ASP A 86 -15.24 -7.19 -3.04
CA ASP A 86 -14.01 -7.62 -3.73
C ASP A 86 -12.91 -7.84 -2.70
N PHE A 87 -12.68 -9.11 -2.31
CA PHE A 87 -11.74 -9.50 -1.26
C PHE A 87 -10.35 -8.89 -1.45
N ASP A 88 -9.84 -8.81 -2.68
CA ASP A 88 -8.44 -8.50 -2.99
C ASP A 88 -8.34 -7.16 -3.73
N PHE A 89 -9.05 -6.14 -3.25
CA PHE A 89 -9.16 -4.85 -3.93
C PHE A 89 -7.89 -4.00 -3.77
N SER A 90 -7.31 -3.99 -2.58
CA SER A 90 -5.99 -3.39 -2.32
C SER A 90 -5.31 -4.17 -1.20
N GLY A 91 -4.00 -4.05 -1.09
CA GLY A 91 -3.26 -4.66 0.00
C GLY A 91 -1.82 -4.19 0.07
N ILE A 92 -1.24 -4.36 1.26
CA ILE A 92 0.15 -4.04 1.57
C ILE A 92 0.73 -5.29 2.21
N SER A 93 1.69 -5.92 1.55
CA SER A 93 2.28 -7.17 2.00
C SER A 93 3.67 -6.96 2.58
N TRP A 94 4.02 -7.80 3.55
CA TRP A 94 5.35 -7.86 4.15
C TRP A 94 5.77 -6.57 4.88
N ILE A 95 4.83 -5.93 5.57
CA ILE A 95 5.13 -4.78 6.43
C ILE A 95 5.93 -5.30 7.64
N PRO A 96 7.10 -4.72 7.96
CA PRO A 96 7.85 -5.09 9.15
C PRO A 96 7.01 -5.01 10.44
N LEU A 97 7.33 -5.87 11.42
CA LEU A 97 6.64 -5.87 12.71
C LEU A 97 7.02 -4.65 13.55
N GLY A 98 6.02 -3.98 14.10
CA GLY A 98 6.18 -2.85 15.01
C GLY A 98 5.81 -1.51 14.41
N THR A 99 5.92 -0.48 15.24
CA THR A 99 5.70 0.91 14.85
C THR A 99 6.88 1.45 14.06
N GLY A 100 6.61 2.27 13.05
CA GLY A 100 7.65 2.88 12.22
C GLY A 100 7.14 3.26 10.83
N THR A 101 8.00 3.91 10.07
CA THR A 101 7.74 4.25 8.66
C THR A 101 8.51 3.29 7.77
N TYR A 102 7.81 2.66 6.84
CA TYR A 102 8.31 1.65 5.93
C TYR A 102 7.94 2.00 4.51
N GLU A 103 8.69 1.50 3.55
CA GLU A 103 8.46 1.76 2.14
C GLU A 103 8.51 0.48 1.33
N THR A 104 7.70 0.40 0.29
CA THR A 104 7.77 -0.71 -0.67
C THR A 104 9.17 -0.79 -1.28
N GLY A 105 9.65 -2.01 -1.50
CA GLY A 105 11.05 -2.29 -1.80
C GLY A 105 11.93 -2.50 -0.56
N HIS A 106 11.41 -2.31 0.65
CA HIS A 106 12.13 -2.71 1.87
C HIS A 106 12.35 -4.22 1.89
N ASN A 107 13.62 -4.64 1.96
CA ASN A 107 14.03 -6.04 1.99
C ASN A 107 13.99 -6.61 3.43
N LEU A 108 13.21 -7.67 3.65
CA LEU A 108 13.09 -8.38 4.94
C LEU A 108 13.97 -9.65 5.02
N GLY A 109 14.83 -9.85 4.03
CA GLY A 109 15.68 -11.01 3.84
C GLY A 109 14.90 -12.24 3.39
N PRO A 110 15.49 -13.45 3.51
CA PRO A 110 14.90 -14.67 2.99
C PRO A 110 13.55 -15.00 3.62
N GLY A 111 12.60 -15.46 2.81
CA GLY A 111 11.25 -15.81 3.24
C GLY A 111 10.84 -17.24 2.99
N ASN A 112 9.88 -17.73 3.76
CA ASN A 112 9.14 -18.93 3.40
C ASN A 112 8.29 -18.64 2.16
N GLY A 113 8.31 -19.57 1.20
CA GLY A 113 7.52 -19.49 -0.04
C GLY A 113 8.21 -18.79 -1.22
N THR A 114 9.42 -18.24 -1.05
CA THR A 114 10.17 -17.49 -2.09
C THR A 114 11.20 -18.34 -2.86
N GLU A 115 11.23 -19.66 -2.65
CA GLU A 115 12.27 -20.56 -3.18
C GLU A 115 13.71 -20.17 -2.75
N GLY A 116 13.87 -19.57 -1.57
CA GLY A 116 15.17 -19.18 -1.02
C GLY A 116 15.59 -17.74 -1.34
N ASN A 117 14.74 -16.99 -2.05
CA ASN A 117 14.95 -15.57 -2.33
C ASN A 117 14.43 -14.67 -1.18
N ASP A 118 14.75 -13.39 -1.29
CA ASP A 118 14.34 -12.38 -0.31
C ASP A 118 12.86 -11.99 -0.46
N LEU A 119 12.27 -11.47 0.61
CA LEU A 119 10.96 -10.85 0.65
C LEU A 119 11.12 -9.33 0.61
N PHE A 120 10.38 -8.69 -0.27
CA PHE A 120 10.32 -7.24 -0.34
C PHE A 120 8.91 -6.77 -0.02
N MET A 121 8.79 -5.69 0.75
CA MET A 121 7.50 -5.04 0.96
C MET A 121 6.91 -4.59 -0.38
N VAL A 122 5.69 -5.03 -0.68
CA VAL A 122 4.97 -4.70 -1.93
C VAL A 122 3.57 -4.22 -1.59
N ALA A 123 2.99 -3.40 -2.45
CA ALA A 123 1.60 -2.97 -2.28
C ALA A 123 0.90 -2.89 -3.63
N PHE A 124 -0.43 -2.97 -3.61
CA PHE A 124 -1.23 -2.78 -4.82
C PHE A 124 -2.58 -2.13 -4.49
N VAL A 125 -3.19 -1.52 -5.51
CA VAL A 125 -4.58 -1.05 -5.51
C VAL A 125 -5.26 -1.45 -6.82
N LYS A 126 -6.57 -1.70 -6.79
CA LYS A 126 -7.38 -1.84 -7.99
C LYS A 126 -8.08 -0.53 -8.30
N LYS A 127 -8.01 -0.11 -9.57
CA LYS A 127 -8.84 0.96 -10.14
C LYS A 127 -9.37 0.44 -11.47
N ASP A 128 -10.66 0.60 -11.70
CA ASP A 128 -11.34 0.15 -12.92
C ASP A 128 -11.09 -1.34 -13.26
N ASN A 129 -11.08 -2.20 -12.23
CA ASN A 129 -10.79 -3.64 -12.29
C ASN A 129 -9.35 -4.00 -12.74
N GLU A 130 -8.42 -3.06 -12.71
CA GLU A 130 -7.02 -3.26 -13.07
C GLU A 130 -6.12 -3.03 -11.84
N LYS A 131 -5.18 -3.96 -11.58
CA LYS A 131 -4.23 -3.84 -10.47
C LYS A 131 -3.08 -2.91 -10.85
N HIS A 132 -2.81 -1.96 -9.97
CA HIS A 132 -1.67 -1.05 -10.01
C HIS A 132 -0.80 -1.36 -8.80
N PHE A 133 0.50 -1.46 -9.00
CA PHE A 133 1.44 -1.96 -8.02
C PHE A 133 2.42 -0.86 -7.60
N ALA A 134 2.87 -0.94 -6.36
CA ALA A 134 4.02 -0.22 -5.86
C ALA A 134 5.18 -1.21 -5.71
N TYR A 135 6.35 -0.84 -6.25
CA TYR A 135 7.58 -1.62 -6.35
C TYR A 135 7.55 -2.82 -7.32
N SER A 136 6.63 -3.79 -7.16
CA SER A 136 6.61 -4.99 -8.01
C SER A 136 5.23 -5.60 -8.17
N SER A 137 4.94 -6.17 -9.35
CA SER A 137 3.76 -7.02 -9.59
C SER A 137 3.91 -8.44 -9.04
N HIS A 138 5.12 -8.83 -8.62
CA HIS A 138 5.36 -10.12 -7.98
C HIS A 138 5.00 -10.06 -6.49
N ALA A 139 4.28 -11.07 -6.01
CA ALA A 139 3.78 -11.12 -4.62
C ALA A 139 4.88 -10.99 -3.55
N TYR A 140 6.13 -11.38 -3.87
CA TYR A 140 7.28 -11.32 -2.97
C TYR A 140 8.32 -10.26 -3.36
N GLY A 141 8.14 -9.60 -4.52
CA GLY A 141 8.99 -8.51 -4.99
C GLY A 141 10.46 -8.84 -5.37
N TYR A 142 10.91 -10.09 -5.28
CA TYR A 142 12.29 -10.46 -5.63
C TYR A 142 12.57 -10.62 -7.13
N LEU A 143 11.53 -10.72 -7.98
CA LEU A 143 11.70 -10.88 -9.43
C LEU A 143 11.95 -9.53 -10.10
N GLU A 144 13.15 -9.37 -10.65
CA GLU A 144 13.61 -8.11 -11.25
C GLU A 144 12.77 -7.70 -12.47
N ASP A 145 12.35 -8.66 -13.30
CA ASP A 145 11.50 -8.46 -14.48
C ASP A 145 10.04 -8.12 -14.13
N GLU A 146 9.68 -8.22 -12.86
CA GLU A 146 8.37 -7.86 -12.31
C GLU A 146 8.41 -6.52 -11.55
N ARG A 147 9.55 -5.81 -11.53
CA ARG A 147 9.66 -4.48 -10.93
C ARG A 147 8.90 -3.44 -11.75
N ILE A 148 8.34 -2.44 -11.07
CA ILE A 148 7.52 -1.38 -11.65
C ILE A 148 8.20 -0.02 -11.40
N PRO A 149 8.97 0.51 -12.36
CA PRO A 149 9.72 1.75 -12.19
C PRO A 149 8.85 2.96 -11.83
N GLY A 150 9.38 3.82 -10.95
CA GLY A 150 8.69 5.02 -10.47
C GLY A 150 7.36 4.76 -9.76
N SER A 151 7.17 3.57 -9.17
CA SER A 151 6.07 3.26 -8.27
C SER A 151 6.59 3.02 -6.85
N SER A 152 5.91 3.57 -5.84
CA SER A 152 6.28 3.43 -4.44
C SER A 152 5.09 3.64 -3.53
N CYS A 153 5.10 3.05 -2.34
CA CYS A 153 4.14 3.30 -1.27
C CYS A 153 4.88 3.40 0.05
N THR A 154 4.60 4.47 0.80
CA THR A 154 5.10 4.69 2.15
C THR A 154 3.99 4.37 3.13
N VAL A 155 4.31 3.64 4.18
CA VAL A 155 3.38 3.19 5.23
C VAL A 155 3.96 3.56 6.59
N GLU A 156 3.19 4.26 7.40
CA GLU A 156 3.50 4.53 8.79
C GLU A 156 2.61 3.66 9.67
N ILE A 157 3.21 2.76 10.45
CA ILE A 157 2.53 2.05 11.53
C ILE A 157 2.59 2.90 12.80
N ILE A 158 1.43 3.35 13.23
CA ILE A 158 1.25 4.24 14.39
C ILE A 158 1.05 3.42 15.66
N THR A 159 0.22 2.38 15.56
CA THR A 159 -0.06 1.45 16.66
C THR A 159 0.23 0.03 16.20
N PHE A 160 0.98 -0.71 17.01
CA PHE A 160 1.23 -2.13 16.81
C PHE A 160 1.20 -2.84 18.17
N GLU A 161 0.03 -3.36 18.52
CA GLU A 161 -0.21 -4.06 19.78
C GLU A 161 -0.69 -5.48 19.49
N GLY A 162 -0.12 -6.47 20.18
CA GLY A 162 -0.45 -7.87 19.98
C GLY A 162 0.55 -8.61 19.08
N GLY A 163 0.12 -9.72 18.49
CA GLY A 163 1.02 -10.61 17.75
C GLY A 163 0.36 -11.90 17.30
N GLN A 164 1.15 -12.73 16.62
CA GLN A 164 0.72 -14.08 16.23
C GLN A 164 0.35 -14.89 17.47
N THR A 165 -0.88 -15.36 17.52
CA THR A 165 -1.43 -16.11 18.65
C THR A 165 -2.03 -17.41 18.13
N THR A 166 -1.64 -18.52 18.74
CA THR A 166 -2.25 -19.83 18.48
C THR A 166 -3.31 -20.10 19.54
N TYR A 167 -4.50 -20.52 19.12
CA TYR A 167 -5.62 -20.78 20.03
C TYR A 167 -6.52 -21.92 19.54
N GLU A 168 -7.19 -22.59 20.47
CA GLU A 168 -8.25 -23.56 20.21
C GLU A 168 -9.62 -22.87 20.24
N PHE A 169 -10.45 -23.15 19.25
CA PHE A 169 -11.84 -22.68 19.19
C PHE A 169 -12.69 -23.66 18.38
N MET A 170 -13.93 -23.94 18.80
CA MET A 170 -14.87 -24.84 18.09
C MET A 170 -14.25 -26.16 17.57
N ASN A 171 -13.44 -26.82 18.41
CA ASN A 171 -12.71 -28.07 18.10
C ASN A 171 -11.64 -27.95 16.99
N GLY A 172 -11.19 -26.73 16.66
CA GLY A 172 -10.08 -26.48 15.74
C GLY A 172 -8.96 -25.67 16.40
N THR A 173 -7.75 -25.80 15.87
CA THR A 173 -6.59 -24.96 16.23
C THR A 173 -6.37 -23.93 15.13
N TYR A 174 -6.27 -22.66 15.54
CA TYR A 174 -6.03 -21.53 14.65
C TYR A 174 -4.76 -20.81 15.08
N SER A 175 -4.06 -20.22 14.12
CA SER A 175 -2.90 -19.36 14.39
C SER A 175 -3.07 -18.09 13.56
N LEU A 176 -3.46 -17.01 14.22
CA LEU A 176 -3.75 -15.71 13.61
C LEU A 176 -3.08 -14.59 14.40
N PHE A 177 -2.85 -13.44 13.78
CA PHE A 177 -2.57 -12.22 14.53
C PHE A 177 -3.78 -11.86 15.41
N ILE A 178 -3.55 -11.56 16.68
CA ILE A 178 -4.54 -11.03 17.63
C ILE A 178 -3.97 -9.72 18.19
N GLY A 179 -4.74 -8.64 18.13
CA GLY A 179 -4.29 -7.33 18.58
C GLY A 179 -4.88 -6.16 17.77
N ILE A 180 -4.19 -5.02 17.84
CA ILE A 180 -4.56 -3.77 17.17
C ILE A 180 -3.38 -3.30 16.32
N VAL A 181 -3.64 -3.03 15.04
CA VAL A 181 -2.68 -2.37 14.15
C VAL A 181 -3.34 -1.18 13.48
N GLU A 182 -2.70 -0.03 13.57
CA GLU A 182 -3.15 1.22 12.94
C GLU A 182 -2.03 1.79 12.11
N GLY A 183 -2.38 2.33 10.95
CA GLY A 183 -1.39 2.98 10.12
C GLY A 183 -1.97 3.90 9.07
N LYS A 184 -1.06 4.69 8.49
CA LYS A 184 -1.28 5.56 7.36
C LYS A 184 -0.48 5.06 6.18
N PHE A 185 -0.94 5.37 4.98
CA PHE A 185 -0.19 5.09 3.77
C PHE A 185 -0.53 6.07 2.63
N ALA A 186 0.44 6.29 1.77
CA ALA A 186 0.31 7.06 0.54
C ALA A 186 1.30 6.53 -0.49
N GLY A 187 0.99 6.66 -1.77
CA GLY A 187 1.84 6.09 -2.79
C GLY A 187 1.44 6.40 -4.21
N THR A 188 2.39 6.18 -5.12
CA THR A 188 2.20 6.16 -6.56
C THR A 188 2.24 4.70 -7.02
N PHE A 189 1.16 4.23 -7.62
CA PHE A 189 1.01 2.84 -8.06
C PHE A 189 0.91 2.82 -9.58
N LYS A 190 1.51 1.82 -10.22
CA LYS A 190 1.49 1.71 -11.68
C LYS A 190 1.19 0.30 -12.18
N THR A 191 0.59 0.20 -13.37
CA THR A 191 0.58 -1.05 -14.13
C THR A 191 1.94 -1.28 -14.79
N LYS A 192 2.18 -2.47 -15.35
CA LYS A 192 3.40 -2.75 -16.14
C LYS A 192 3.53 -1.86 -17.37
N GLU A 193 2.41 -1.40 -17.90
CA GLU A 193 2.32 -0.49 -19.05
C GLU A 193 2.48 0.98 -18.65
N GLY A 194 2.66 1.28 -17.37
CA GLY A 194 2.94 2.62 -16.86
C GLY A 194 1.70 3.48 -16.59
N LYS A 195 0.48 2.92 -16.60
CA LYS A 195 -0.70 3.65 -16.14
C LYS A 195 -0.56 3.92 -14.65
N GLU A 196 -0.73 5.16 -14.24
CA GLU A 196 -0.49 5.62 -12.87
C GLU A 196 -1.81 5.89 -12.15
N VAL A 197 -1.86 5.50 -10.88
CA VAL A 197 -2.88 5.93 -9.91
C VAL A 197 -2.18 6.37 -8.63
N LYS A 198 -2.76 7.35 -7.94
CA LYS A 198 -2.22 7.86 -6.68
C LYS A 198 -3.16 7.56 -5.53
N VAL A 199 -2.60 7.00 -4.47
CA VAL A 199 -3.27 6.95 -3.18
C VAL A 199 -2.78 8.12 -2.34
N THR A 200 -3.73 8.93 -1.88
CA THR A 200 -3.52 9.96 -0.87
C THR A 200 -4.41 9.67 0.33
N ASN A 201 -3.98 10.09 1.52
CA ASN A 201 -4.76 9.94 2.76
C ASN A 201 -5.23 8.50 3.04
N GLY A 202 -4.42 7.50 2.73
CA GLY A 202 -4.71 6.12 3.10
C GLY A 202 -4.54 5.93 4.61
N GLN A 203 -5.51 5.31 5.25
CA GLN A 203 -5.44 4.94 6.66
C GLN A 203 -6.16 3.61 6.90
N PHE A 204 -5.66 2.84 7.85
CA PHE A 204 -6.29 1.59 8.27
C PHE A 204 -6.22 1.42 9.78
N ARG A 205 -7.24 0.75 10.31
CA ARG A 205 -7.35 0.29 11.68
C ARG A 205 -7.79 -1.16 11.63
N ILE A 206 -7.03 -2.05 12.23
CA ILE A 206 -7.36 -3.48 12.31
C ILE A 206 -7.42 -3.83 13.78
N VAL A 207 -8.59 -4.28 14.23
CA VAL A 207 -8.86 -4.75 15.58
C VAL A 207 -9.26 -6.22 15.46
N ARG A 208 -8.47 -7.12 16.03
CA ARG A 208 -8.74 -8.56 16.02
C ARG A 208 -8.58 -9.12 17.42
N GLU A 209 -9.71 -9.50 18.01
CA GLU A 209 -9.77 -10.10 19.34
C GLU A 209 -9.86 -11.62 19.27
N LEU A 210 -9.54 -12.29 20.38
CA LEU A 210 -9.82 -13.71 20.51
C LEU A 210 -11.34 -13.94 20.50
N PRO A 211 -11.84 -14.93 19.74
CA PRO A 211 -13.25 -15.30 19.79
C PRO A 211 -13.68 -15.66 21.22
N PRO A 212 -14.90 -15.30 21.66
CA PRO A 212 -15.39 -15.69 22.98
C PRO A 212 -15.35 -17.21 23.18
N GLY A 213 -14.64 -17.66 24.22
CA GLY A 213 -14.46 -19.09 24.51
C GLY A 213 -13.25 -19.74 23.82
N ALA A 214 -12.46 -18.99 23.06
CA ALA A 214 -11.17 -19.46 22.59
C ALA A 214 -10.18 -19.64 23.76
N THR A 215 -9.30 -20.64 23.66
CA THR A 215 -8.24 -20.89 24.63
C THR A 215 -6.89 -20.76 23.94
N VAL A 216 -6.04 -19.83 24.39
CA VAL A 216 -4.67 -19.70 23.87
C VAL A 216 -3.89 -20.96 24.19
N ILE A 217 -3.13 -21.45 23.21
CA ILE A 217 -2.22 -22.58 23.36
C ILE A 217 -0.81 -22.13 22.97
N ASP A 218 0.15 -22.44 23.84
CA ASP A 218 1.58 -22.14 23.65
C ASP A 218 2.27 -23.17 22.77
#